data_AF-A0A0D6PA31-F1
#
_entry.id   AF-A0A0D6PA31-F1
#
_cell.length_a   1.000
_cell.length_b   1.000
_cell.length_c   1.000
_cell.angle_alpha   90.00
_cell.angle_beta   90.00
_cell.angle_gamma   90.00
#
_symmetry.space_group_name_H-M   'P 1'
#
loop_
_entity.id
_entity.type
_entity.pdbx_description
1 polymer ?
#
loop_
_entity_poly.entity_id
_entity_poly.type
_entity_poly.pdbx_seq_one_letter_code
_entity_poly.pdbx_strand_id
1 'polypeptide(L)'
;MRVRAGAFGPDMPRRDLLLGPDHAVLADGVLIPLRALVDGHAVRQVAQRDIVYFTVKFAMPDALLAEGLAVETHAPSLLEGDDPEEVAAPTRPLVRSGLLVEAVRARIIRRRAA
;
A
#
# COMPACT_ATOMS: atom_id res chain seq x y z
N MET A 1 3.87 -8.72 0.20
CA MET A 1 4.50 -7.84 -0.80
C MET A 1 5.71 -7.15 -0.21
N ARG A 2 6.77 -6.93 -0.98
CA ARG A 2 7.90 -6.07 -0.61
C ARG A 2 7.87 -4.81 -1.46
N VAL A 3 7.97 -3.67 -0.79
CA VAL A 3 8.21 -2.34 -1.37
C VAL A 3 9.65 -1.95 -1.04
N ARG A 4 10.48 -1.74 -2.05
CA ARG A 4 11.88 -1.38 -1.88
C ARG A 4 12.00 0.04 -1.32
N ALA A 5 13.02 0.29 -0.49
CA ALA A 5 13.36 1.64 -0.05
C ALA A 5 13.44 2.62 -1.24
N GLY A 6 12.87 3.81 -1.08
CA GLY A 6 12.88 4.87 -2.09
C GLY A 6 11.93 4.68 -3.28
N ALA A 7 11.10 3.62 -3.32
CA ALA A 7 10.26 3.29 -4.47
C ALA A 7 9.28 4.41 -4.88
N PHE A 8 8.79 5.20 -3.92
CA PHE A 8 7.83 6.29 -4.13
C PHE A 8 8.48 7.68 -4.11
N GLY A 9 9.77 7.76 -3.79
CA GLY A 9 10.55 9.00 -3.65
C GLY A 9 11.57 8.87 -2.52
N PRO A 10 12.40 9.90 -2.30
CA PRO A 10 13.36 9.92 -1.19
C PRO A 10 12.65 9.57 0.12
N ASP A 11 13.24 8.64 0.88
CA ASP A 11 12.72 8.17 2.16
C ASP A 11 11.29 7.56 2.14
N MET A 12 10.80 7.15 0.96
CA MET A 12 9.46 6.58 0.78
C MET A 12 9.50 5.22 0.07
N PRO A 13 9.54 4.10 0.82
CA PRO A 13 9.85 4.01 2.25
C PRO A 13 11.35 4.22 2.54
N ARG A 14 11.70 4.54 3.79
CA ARG A 14 13.07 4.69 4.33
C ARG A 14 13.87 3.39 4.29
N ARG A 15 13.20 2.25 4.46
CA ARG A 15 13.74 0.90 4.35
C ARG A 15 12.76 0.01 3.59
N ASP A 16 13.23 -1.14 3.14
CA ASP A 16 12.34 -2.14 2.52
C ASP A 16 11.16 -2.44 3.47
N LEU A 17 9.95 -2.30 2.95
CA LEU A 17 8.70 -2.40 3.70
C LEU A 17 7.90 -3.61 3.22
N LEU A 18 7.44 -4.43 4.15
CA LEU A 18 6.60 -5.61 3.88
C LEU A 18 5.14 -5.32 4.23
N LEU A 19 4.24 -5.56 3.28
CA LEU A 19 2.81 -5.29 3.40
C LEU A 19 1.99 -6.37 2.69
N GLY A 20 0.72 -6.52 3.06
CA GLY A 20 -0.21 -7.42 2.37
C GLY A 20 -0.43 -7.02 0.90
N PRO A 21 -0.79 -7.94 -0.01
CA PRO A 21 -1.08 -7.63 -1.42
C PRO A 21 -2.18 -6.59 -1.61
N ASP A 22 -3.15 -6.61 -0.71
CA ASP A 22 -4.35 -5.77 -0.76
C ASP A 22 -4.19 -4.48 0.02
N HIS A 23 -3.08 -4.36 0.76
CA HIS A 23 -2.77 -3.15 1.49
C HIS A 23 -2.53 -1.99 0.51
N ALA A 24 -3.16 -0.85 0.78
CA ALA A 24 -3.13 0.30 -0.10
C ALA A 24 -2.13 1.37 0.36
N VAL A 25 -1.43 1.94 -0.61
CA VAL A 25 -0.57 3.13 -0.42
C VAL A 25 -1.35 4.37 -0.82
N LEU A 26 -1.15 5.48 -0.11
CA LEU A 26 -1.70 6.77 -0.51
C LEU A 26 -0.75 7.44 -1.51
N ALA A 27 -1.18 7.53 -2.77
CA ALA A 27 -0.43 8.15 -3.85
C ALA A 27 -1.34 9.07 -4.67
N ASP A 28 -0.89 10.29 -4.94
CA ASP A 28 -1.66 11.31 -5.66
C ASP A 28 -3.08 11.54 -5.09
N GLY A 29 -3.21 11.48 -3.76
CA GLY A 29 -4.46 11.74 -3.05
C GLY A 29 -5.46 10.58 -3.04
N VAL A 30 -5.11 9.42 -3.60
CA VAL A 30 -5.96 8.21 -3.63
C VAL A 30 -5.23 7.00 -3.05
N LEU A 31 -6.00 6.02 -2.58
CA LEU A 31 -5.48 4.75 -2.12
C LEU A 31 -5.34 3.80 -3.31
N ILE A 32 -4.18 3.15 -3.44
CA ILE A 32 -3.89 2.17 -4.50
C ILE A 32 -3.36 0.88 -3.87
N PRO A 33 -4.03 -0.27 -4.05
CA PRO A 33 -3.52 -1.55 -3.56
C PRO A 33 -2.15 -1.89 -4.15
N LEU A 34 -1.24 -2.44 -3.34
CA LEU A 34 0.10 -2.80 -3.79
C LEU A 34 0.12 -3.78 -4.96
N ARG A 35 -0.83 -4.72 -5.03
CA ARG A 35 -0.99 -5.62 -6.18
C ARG A 35 -1.18 -4.88 -7.51
N ALA A 36 -1.78 -3.69 -7.48
CA ALA A 36 -1.98 -2.84 -8.65
C ALA A 36 -0.74 -2.01 -9.02
N LEU A 37 0.37 -2.13 -8.27
CA LEU A 37 1.62 -1.40 -8.50
C LEU A 37 2.82 -2.33 -8.76
N VAL A 38 2.60 -3.64 -8.89
CA VAL A 38 3.68 -4.64 -9.05
C VAL A 38 4.50 -4.38 -10.33
N ASP A 39 5.77 -4.05 -10.18
CA ASP A 39 6.72 -3.88 -11.30
C ASP A 39 7.74 -5.02 -11.38
N GLY A 40 7.68 -5.98 -10.45
CA GLY A 40 8.62 -7.11 -10.35
C GLY A 40 9.96 -6.73 -9.72
N HIS A 41 10.20 -5.46 -9.40
CA HIS A 41 11.47 -4.97 -8.89
C HIS A 41 11.30 -4.17 -7.58
N ALA A 42 10.76 -2.95 -7.67
CA ALA A 42 10.56 -2.08 -6.52
C ALA A 42 9.36 -2.52 -5.69
N VAL A 43 8.26 -2.91 -6.34
CA VAL A 43 7.09 -3.53 -5.72
C VAL A 43 6.94 -4.94 -6.28
N ARG A 44 7.18 -5.95 -5.43
CA ARG A 44 7.09 -7.34 -5.85
C ARG A 44 6.54 -8.25 -4.77
N GLN A 45 5.95 -9.36 -5.19
CA GLN A 45 5.64 -10.45 -4.28
C GLN A 45 6.93 -11.18 -3.88
N VAL A 46 7.01 -11.55 -2.61
CA VAL A 46 8.10 -12.33 -2.03
C VAL A 46 7.50 -13.52 -1.31
N ALA A 47 8.15 -14.68 -1.40
CA ALA A 47 7.77 -15.83 -0.60
C ALA A 47 8.06 -15.55 0.88
N GLN A 48 7.10 -15.83 1.74
CA GLN A 48 7.21 -15.77 3.19
C GLN A 48 6.52 -17.02 3.73
N ARG A 49 7.18 -17.71 4.67
CA ARG A 49 6.64 -18.95 5.25
C ARG A 49 5.54 -18.66 6.26
N ASP A 50 5.81 -17.68 7.12
CA ASP A 50 4.91 -17.28 8.20
C ASP A 50 4.75 -15.76 8.16
N ILE A 51 3.51 -15.28 8.24
CA ILE A 51 3.19 -13.85 8.23
C ILE A 51 2.24 -13.58 9.38
N VAL A 52 2.56 -12.58 10.19
CA VAL A 52 1.66 -12.01 11.20
C VAL A 52 1.29 -10.61 10.74
N TYR A 53 -0.01 -10.35 10.59
CA TYR A 53 -0.53 -9.04 10.23
C TYR A 53 -0.91 -8.27 11.50
N PHE A 54 -0.45 -7.02 11.56
CA PHE A 54 -0.90 -6.05 12.54
C PHE A 54 -1.67 -4.96 11.82
N THR A 55 -2.88 -4.67 12.30
CA THR A 55 -3.72 -3.60 11.78
C THR A 55 -3.80 -2.50 12.83
N VAL A 56 -3.57 -1.26 12.42
CA VAL A 56 -3.73 -0.09 13.30
C VAL A 56 -5.08 0.55 12.96
N LYS A 57 -6.10 0.26 13.76
CA LYS A 57 -7.45 0.80 13.55
C LYS A 57 -7.58 2.18 14.21
N PHE A 58 -8.09 3.15 13.46
CA PHE A 58 -8.46 4.46 13.97
C PHE A 58 -9.99 4.57 14.06
N ALA A 59 -10.50 5.45 14.92
CA ALA A 59 -11.94 5.73 15.02
C ALA A 59 -12.52 6.26 13.70
N MET A 60 -11.70 6.96 12.90
CA MET A 60 -11.99 7.30 11.51
C MET A 60 -10.84 6.79 10.64
N PRO A 61 -11.10 6.02 9.57
CA PRO A 61 -10.05 5.52 8.69
C PRO A 61 -9.26 6.66 8.06
N ASP A 62 -7.94 6.59 8.11
CA ASP A 62 -7.04 7.53 7.42
C ASP A 62 -5.76 6.81 6.96
N ALA A 63 -4.78 7.56 6.50
CA ALA A 63 -3.43 7.07 6.23
C ALA A 63 -2.50 7.29 7.43
N LEU A 64 -1.55 6.38 7.60
CA LEU A 64 -0.42 6.51 8.52
C LEU A 64 0.90 6.39 7.75
N LEU A 65 2.01 6.82 8.35
CA LEU A 65 3.33 6.65 7.77
C LEU A 65 3.95 5.32 8.23
N ALA A 66 4.08 4.37 7.32
CA ALA A 66 4.86 3.16 7.50
C ALA A 66 6.23 3.36 6.83
N GLU A 67 7.29 3.49 7.64
CA GLU A 67 8.64 3.78 7.14
C GLU A 67 8.71 5.02 6.24
N GLY A 68 7.90 6.04 6.49
CA GLY A 68 7.85 7.26 5.66
C GLY A 68 6.93 7.16 4.44
N LEU A 69 6.46 5.97 4.07
CA LEU A 69 5.43 5.80 3.04
C LEU A 69 4.04 5.92 3.66
N ALA A 70 3.18 6.78 3.09
CA ALA A 70 1.78 6.87 3.50
C ALA A 70 1.00 5.62 3.04
N VAL A 71 0.41 4.91 3.98
CA VAL A 71 -0.36 3.67 3.76
C VAL A 71 -1.68 3.73 4.52
N GLU A 72 -2.66 2.94 4.10
CA GLU A 72 -3.93 2.87 4.81
C GLU A 72 -3.77 2.31 6.24
N THR A 73 -4.59 2.81 7.16
CA THR A 73 -4.73 2.27 8.52
C THR A 73 -5.45 0.91 8.50
N HIS A 74 -6.47 0.80 7.64
CA HIS A 74 -7.31 -0.38 7.49
C HIS A 74 -7.89 -0.44 6.07
N ALA A 75 -7.56 -1.50 5.32
CA ALA A 75 -8.47 -1.99 4.28
C ALA A 75 -9.48 -2.90 4.97
N PRO A 76 -10.78 -2.87 4.59
CA PRO A 76 -11.67 -3.97 4.88
C PRO A 76 -11.04 -5.23 4.27
N SER A 77 -10.39 -6.02 5.11
CA SER A 77 -9.80 -7.26 4.65
C SER A 77 -10.90 -8.32 4.70
N LEU A 78 -10.97 -9.16 3.67
CA LEU A 78 -11.79 -10.39 3.67
C LEU A 78 -11.22 -11.45 4.64
N LEU A 79 -10.30 -11.08 5.55
CA LEU A 79 -9.81 -11.98 6.59
C LEU A 79 -10.90 -12.02 7.67
N GLU A 80 -11.40 -13.21 7.92
CA GLU A 80 -12.49 -13.46 8.87
C GLU A 80 -12.23 -12.79 10.22
N GLY A 81 -13.21 -12.03 10.72
CA GLY A 81 -13.18 -11.44 12.07
C GLY A 81 -13.47 -9.95 12.16
N ASP A 82 -13.53 -9.22 11.03
CA ASP A 82 -14.01 -7.84 11.04
C ASP A 82 -15.54 -7.80 11.08
N ASP A 83 -16.10 -7.08 12.05
CA ASP A 83 -17.53 -6.82 12.13
C ASP A 83 -17.92 -5.90 10.96
N PRO A 84 -18.82 -6.31 10.05
CA PRO A 84 -19.18 -5.50 8.88
C PRO A 84 -19.78 -4.13 9.25
N GLU A 85 -20.30 -3.96 10.47
CA GLU A 85 -20.75 -2.66 10.98
C GLU A 85 -19.61 -1.73 11.40
N GLU A 86 -18.42 -2.25 11.71
CA GLU A 86 -17.22 -1.45 12.06
C GLU A 86 -16.36 -1.07 10.85
N VAL A 87 -16.70 -1.55 9.65
CA VAL A 87 -15.99 -1.21 8.42
C VAL A 87 -16.41 0.18 7.95
N ALA A 88 -15.80 1.20 8.54
CA ALA A 88 -15.91 2.55 8.03
C ALA A 88 -15.29 2.65 6.61
N ALA A 89 -15.99 3.34 5.70
CA ALA A 89 -15.48 3.59 4.36
C ALA A 89 -14.14 4.35 4.42
N PRO A 90 -13.20 4.08 3.50
CA PRO A 90 -11.96 4.83 3.47
C PRO A 90 -12.24 6.30 3.20
N THR A 91 -11.56 7.19 3.91
CA THR A 91 -11.66 8.65 3.71
C THR A 91 -11.06 9.14 2.39
N ARG A 92 -10.39 8.23 1.66
CA ARG A 92 -9.78 8.47 0.35
C ARG A 92 -10.30 7.44 -0.66
N PRO A 93 -10.55 7.83 -1.92
CA PRO A 93 -10.99 6.88 -2.94
C PRO A 93 -9.98 5.74 -3.13
N LEU A 94 -10.48 4.51 -3.22
CA LEU A 94 -9.66 3.33 -3.54
C LEU A 94 -9.68 3.08 -5.06
N VAL A 95 -8.54 3.26 -5.71
CA VAL A 95 -8.37 3.15 -7.16
C VAL A 95 -7.52 1.92 -7.50
N ARG A 96 -8.08 1.00 -8.29
CA ARG A 96 -7.46 -0.30 -8.59
C ARG A 96 -6.87 -0.40 -10.00
N SER A 97 -7.27 0.48 -10.91
CA SER A 97 -6.85 0.47 -12.33
C SER A 97 -7.00 1.86 -12.97
N GLY A 98 -6.56 1.98 -14.22
CA GLY A 98 -6.67 3.21 -15.03
C GLY A 98 -5.42 4.09 -15.01
N LEU A 99 -5.51 5.23 -15.69
CA LEU A 99 -4.38 6.12 -15.99
C LEU A 99 -3.62 6.60 -14.75
N LEU A 100 -4.31 6.84 -13.64
CA LEU A 100 -3.66 7.25 -12.39
C LEU A 100 -2.76 6.14 -11.84
N VAL A 101 -3.23 4.90 -11.82
CA VAL A 101 -2.44 3.74 -11.37
C VAL A 101 -1.25 3.51 -12.30
N GLU A 102 -1.44 3.65 -13.60
CA GLU A 102 -0.38 3.57 -14.60
C GLU A 102 0.68 4.66 -14.41
N ALA A 103 0.26 5.91 -14.15
CA ALA A 103 1.17 7.02 -13.88
C ALA A 103 2.00 6.82 -12.60
N VAL A 104 1.38 6.31 -11.53
CA VAL A 104 2.07 5.95 -10.28
C VAL A 104 3.08 4.84 -10.55
N ARG A 105 2.68 3.77 -11.23
CA ARG A 105 3.57 2.65 -11.59
C ARG A 105 4.75 3.11 -12.46
N ALA A 106 4.49 3.95 -13.47
CA ALA A 106 5.54 4.49 -14.33
C ALA A 106 6.54 5.36 -13.54
N ARG A 107 6.08 6.09 -12.52
CA ARG A 107 6.94 6.85 -11.60
C ARG A 107 7.79 5.94 -10.71
N ILE A 108 7.26 4.81 -10.25
CA ILE A 108 8.03 3.80 -9.50
C ILE A 108 9.13 3.20 -10.40
N ILE A 109 8.75 2.79 -11.61
CA ILE A 109 9.68 2.20 -12.59
C ILE A 109 10.81 3.17 -12.95
N ARG A 110 10.50 4.45 -13.21
CA ARG A 110 11.53 5.46 -13.55
C ARG A 110 12.55 5.68 -12.44
N ARG A 111 12.15 5.55 -11.17
CA ARG A 111 13.05 5.70 -10.02
C ARG A 111 14.06 4.56 -9.87
N ARG A 112 13.87 3.44 -10.58
CA ARG A 112 14.91 2.40 -10.69
C ARG A 112 16.14 2.90 -11.44
N ALA A 113 15.97 3.81 -12.38
CA ALA A 113 17.01 4.25 -13.30
C ALA A 113 17.84 5.44 -12.79
N ALA A 114 17.53 5.92 -11.58
CA ALA A 114 18.25 6.98 -10.88
C ALA A 114 19.03 6.38 -9.70
#